data_AF-A0A7C4I4X0-F1
#
_entry.id   AF-A0A7C4I4X0-F1
#
_cell.length_a   1.000
_cell.length_b   1.000
_cell.length_c   1.000
_cell.angle_alpha   90.00
_cell.angle_beta   90.00
_cell.angle_gamma   90.00
#
_symmetry.space_group_name_H-M   'P 1'
#
loop_
_entity.id
_entity.type
_entity.pdbx_description
1 polymer ?
#
loop_
_entity_poly.entity_id
_entity_poly.type
_entity_poly.pdbx_seq_one_letter_code
_entity_poly.pdbx_strand_id
1 'polypeptide(L)'
;DAHATGYGVVRMYDALQVSEGGSFGGAPLWGSNFITVRTGYGDTIGIGGDSAGNDAEIRMNSSSRNVVTFWNDGTNSLASIRTSGILGDTGSFFAVFVDVGDIDYYPRHVFCMLYPSSIDWTDYAPCGEQYHWVANIYAYFYAPTNGTYDFEITSDDGAVLFINGEFCAGDWEHHGATTFTCSKNLTGGRWYPLYLEHFQGRYEQRLRLRWRRPGGTWSLLGGNYVARPAFWGFGISGTVVPEYFKSWTDSYCPAC
;
A
#
# COMPACT_ATOMS: atom_id res chain seq x y z
N ASP A 1 -55.34 37.22 -25.39
CA ASP A 1 -53.95 36.95 -25.80
C ASP A 1 -52.95 37.66 -24.95
N ALA A 2 -52.32 36.92 -24.04
CA ALA A 2 -50.96 37.12 -23.53
C ALA A 2 -50.81 36.30 -22.25
N HIS A 3 -50.08 35.19 -22.29
CA HIS A 3 -49.30 34.77 -21.12
C HIS A 3 -47.94 34.28 -21.57
N ALA A 4 -46.94 34.98 -21.06
CA ALA A 4 -45.56 35.01 -21.48
C ALA A 4 -44.69 33.97 -20.75
N THR A 5 -43.67 33.52 -21.48
CA THR A 5 -42.31 33.15 -21.04
C THR A 5 -42.18 32.12 -19.92
N GLY A 6 -42.01 30.86 -20.34
CA GLY A 6 -41.57 29.76 -19.48
C GLY A 6 -40.09 29.90 -19.10
N TYR A 7 -39.85 30.22 -17.83
CA TYR A 7 -38.74 29.64 -17.10
C TYR A 7 -39.27 28.34 -16.48
N GLY A 8 -38.85 27.20 -17.03
CA GLY A 8 -39.21 25.90 -16.50
C GLY A 8 -38.54 25.67 -15.15
N VAL A 9 -39.23 26.02 -14.08
CA VAL A 9 -38.93 25.42 -12.77
C VAL A 9 -39.35 23.96 -12.87
N VAL A 10 -38.38 23.05 -12.90
CA VAL A 10 -38.64 21.63 -12.67
C VAL A 10 -39.05 21.51 -11.20
N ARG A 11 -40.35 21.62 -10.94
CA ARG A 11 -40.93 21.19 -9.68
C ARG A 11 -41.09 19.68 -9.78
N MET A 12 -40.20 18.94 -9.14
CA MET A 12 -40.41 17.51 -8.93
C MET A 12 -41.66 17.36 -8.05
N TYR A 13 -42.75 16.92 -8.66
CA TYR A 13 -44.02 16.61 -8.00
C TYR A 13 -44.12 15.14 -7.56
N ASP A 14 -43.05 14.36 -7.67
CA ASP A 14 -42.97 13.07 -7.00
C ASP A 14 -42.20 13.24 -5.69
N ALA A 15 -42.89 12.91 -4.61
CA ALA A 15 -42.34 12.96 -3.27
C ALA A 15 -41.02 12.17 -3.22
N LEU A 16 -39.96 12.82 -2.74
CA LEU A 16 -38.79 12.13 -2.22
C LEU A 16 -39.27 11.29 -1.01
N GLN A 17 -39.61 10.03 -1.26
CA GLN A 17 -40.14 9.13 -0.25
C GLN A 17 -38.96 8.43 0.44
N VAL A 18 -38.70 8.84 1.69
CA VAL A 18 -37.84 8.12 2.62
C VAL A 18 -38.66 6.96 3.16
N SER A 19 -38.35 5.72 2.77
CA SER A 19 -39.07 4.55 3.25
C SER A 19 -38.45 4.02 4.56
N GLU A 20 -39.20 4.07 5.66
CA GLU A 20 -38.95 3.22 6.82
C GLU A 20 -39.52 1.83 6.54
N GLY A 21 -38.72 0.96 5.91
CA GLY A 21 -39.08 -0.44 5.67
C GLY A 21 -40.09 -0.67 4.54
N GLY A 22 -39.64 -1.33 3.47
CA GLY A 22 -40.47 -1.74 2.32
C GLY A 22 -39.67 -1.80 1.02
N SER A 23 -39.99 -2.71 0.10
CA SER A 23 -39.23 -2.83 -1.17
C SER A 23 -39.58 -1.71 -2.15
N PHE A 24 -38.58 -1.10 -2.79
CA PHE A 24 -38.77 -0.26 -3.96
C PHE A 24 -38.62 -1.12 -5.22
N GLY A 25 -39.70 -1.33 -5.98
CA GLY A 25 -39.65 -2.09 -7.24
C GLY A 25 -39.04 -3.50 -7.12
N GLY A 26 -39.24 -4.17 -5.97
CA GLY A 26 -38.67 -5.50 -5.69
C GLY A 26 -37.16 -5.53 -5.43
N ALA A 27 -36.51 -4.38 -5.19
CA ALA A 27 -35.16 -4.34 -4.65
C ALA A 27 -35.21 -4.64 -3.15
N PRO A 28 -34.45 -5.61 -2.61
CA PRO A 28 -34.34 -5.78 -1.17
C PRO A 28 -33.66 -4.52 -0.60
N LEU A 29 -34.32 -3.80 0.31
CA LEU A 29 -33.64 -2.78 1.10
C LEU A 29 -32.59 -3.48 1.97
N TRP A 30 -31.38 -2.93 2.03
CA TRP A 30 -30.29 -3.45 2.89
C TRP A 30 -30.48 -3.09 4.37
N GLY A 31 -31.74 -3.14 4.85
CA GLY A 31 -32.16 -2.70 6.19
C GLY A 31 -32.95 -1.40 6.17
N SER A 32 -33.45 -1.01 7.34
CA SER A 32 -33.90 0.35 7.62
C SER A 32 -32.70 1.30 7.49
N ASN A 33 -32.91 2.53 7.00
CA ASN A 33 -31.92 3.64 6.93
C ASN A 33 -31.08 3.78 5.63
N PHE A 34 -31.44 3.12 4.54
CA PHE A 34 -30.76 3.29 3.24
C PHE A 34 -31.64 3.96 2.20
N ILE A 35 -31.12 5.01 1.55
CA ILE A 35 -31.65 5.53 0.28
C ILE A 35 -31.07 4.67 -0.83
N THR A 36 -31.90 3.91 -1.53
CA THR A 36 -31.46 2.95 -2.57
C THR A 36 -32.04 3.30 -3.93
N VAL A 37 -31.22 3.28 -4.98
CA VAL A 37 -31.62 3.39 -6.39
C VAL A 37 -31.37 2.04 -7.06
N ARG A 38 -32.34 1.56 -7.85
CA ARG A 38 -32.22 0.34 -8.68
C ARG A 38 -32.30 0.68 -10.16
N THR A 39 -31.39 0.15 -10.97
CA THR A 39 -31.45 0.25 -12.43
C THR A 39 -32.42 -0.80 -13.02
N GLY A 40 -32.89 -0.59 -14.24
CA GLY A 40 -33.73 -1.57 -14.96
C GLY A 40 -33.07 -2.94 -15.19
N TYR A 41 -31.76 -3.05 -14.97
CA TYR A 41 -30.97 -4.30 -15.09
C TYR A 41 -30.70 -4.99 -13.75
N GLY A 42 -31.22 -4.44 -12.65
CA GLY A 42 -31.12 -5.07 -11.33
C GLY A 42 -29.95 -4.60 -10.46
N ASP A 43 -29.11 -3.69 -10.96
CA ASP A 43 -28.04 -3.10 -10.15
C ASP A 43 -28.62 -2.14 -9.11
N THR A 44 -28.04 -2.12 -7.92
CA THR A 44 -28.47 -1.24 -6.83
C THR A 44 -27.32 -0.42 -6.26
N ILE A 45 -27.53 0.88 -6.07
CA ILE A 45 -26.65 1.77 -5.29
C ILE A 45 -27.43 2.30 -4.09
N GLY A 46 -26.85 2.18 -2.89
CA GLY A 46 -27.47 2.64 -1.65
C GLY A 46 -26.54 3.54 -0.84
N ILE A 47 -27.06 4.64 -0.31
CA ILE A 47 -26.39 5.51 0.66
C ILE A 47 -27.23 5.51 1.94
N GLY A 48 -26.65 5.10 3.06
CA GLY A 48 -27.36 4.92 4.32
C GLY A 48 -26.42 4.60 5.47
N GLY A 49 -26.90 3.98 6.54
CA GLY A 49 -26.05 3.49 7.63
C GLY A 49 -26.82 2.75 8.70
N ASP A 50 -26.18 1.75 9.32
CA ASP A 50 -26.72 0.99 10.46
C ASP A 50 -25.79 1.00 11.70
N SER A 51 -26.21 0.40 12.83
CA SER A 51 -25.81 0.79 14.19
C SER A 51 -24.45 0.25 14.70
N ALA A 52 -23.38 0.32 13.92
CA ALA A 52 -22.03 0.13 14.44
C ALA A 52 -21.06 1.17 13.88
N GLY A 53 -21.26 2.45 14.22
CA GLY A 53 -20.24 3.46 13.95
C GLY A 53 -20.68 4.92 13.82
N ASN A 54 -21.98 5.22 13.72
CA ASN A 54 -22.44 6.57 13.32
C ASN A 54 -21.76 7.04 12.00
N ASP A 55 -21.53 6.14 11.07
CA ASP A 55 -20.92 6.43 9.79
C ASP A 55 -21.93 6.30 8.64
N ALA A 56 -21.70 7.10 7.60
CA ALA A 56 -22.44 7.00 6.36
C ALA A 56 -21.77 5.94 5.48
N GLU A 57 -22.54 4.93 5.10
CA GLU A 57 -22.12 3.83 4.26
C GLU A 57 -22.60 4.00 2.82
N ILE A 58 -21.76 3.61 1.86
CA ILE A 58 -22.12 3.47 0.44
C ILE A 58 -21.94 2.00 0.07
N ARG A 59 -23.03 1.30 -0.27
CA ARG A 59 -23.02 -0.11 -0.65
C ARG A 59 -23.39 -0.26 -2.14
N MET A 60 -22.75 -1.20 -2.85
CA MET A 60 -22.99 -1.50 -4.27
C MET A 60 -23.03 -3.02 -4.48
N ASN A 61 -24.03 -3.52 -5.20
CA ASN A 61 -24.15 -4.95 -5.53
C ASN A 61 -24.53 -5.09 -7.02
N SER A 62 -23.68 -5.77 -7.79
CA SER A 62 -23.92 -6.13 -9.20
C SER A 62 -23.40 -7.54 -9.47
N SER A 63 -24.04 -8.21 -10.44
CA SER A 63 -23.72 -9.57 -10.89
C SER A 63 -22.49 -9.65 -11.81
N SER A 64 -21.91 -8.51 -12.20
CA SER A 64 -20.63 -8.41 -12.92
C SER A 64 -19.89 -7.12 -12.54
N ARG A 65 -18.62 -6.96 -12.97
CA ARG A 65 -17.65 -5.91 -12.53
C ARG A 65 -18.30 -4.61 -12.02
N ASN A 66 -18.18 -4.35 -10.72
CA ASN A 66 -18.58 -3.07 -10.13
C ASN A 66 -17.51 -2.00 -10.41
N VAL A 67 -17.87 -0.90 -11.06
CA VAL A 67 -16.99 0.27 -11.24
C VAL A 67 -17.59 1.46 -10.50
N VAL A 68 -16.93 1.91 -9.44
CA VAL A 68 -17.31 3.13 -8.71
C VAL A 68 -16.58 4.31 -9.34
N THR A 69 -17.32 5.21 -10.00
CA THR A 69 -16.75 6.41 -10.62
C THR A 69 -17.19 7.64 -9.84
N PHE A 70 -16.23 8.43 -9.35
CA PHE A 70 -16.50 9.74 -8.72
C PHE A 70 -16.28 10.83 -9.79
N TRP A 71 -17.36 11.48 -10.21
CA TRP A 71 -17.31 12.56 -11.20
C TRP A 71 -17.47 13.91 -10.50
N ASN A 72 -16.50 14.82 -10.65
CA ASN A 72 -16.61 16.19 -10.14
C ASN A 72 -16.82 17.16 -11.31
N ASP A 73 -18.06 17.60 -11.52
CA ASP A 73 -18.46 18.48 -12.63
C ASP A 73 -18.39 19.97 -12.23
N GLY A 74 -17.20 20.44 -11.86
CA GLY A 74 -17.02 21.86 -11.55
C GLY A 74 -15.72 22.21 -10.83
N THR A 75 -14.79 22.79 -11.60
CA THR A 75 -13.65 23.63 -11.17
C THR A 75 -12.84 23.18 -9.93
N ASN A 76 -11.71 22.55 -10.19
CA ASN A 76 -10.49 22.52 -9.35
C ASN A 76 -10.59 21.90 -7.94
N SER A 77 -11.43 20.90 -7.70
CA SER A 77 -11.34 20.10 -6.48
C SER A 77 -11.16 18.61 -6.81
N LEU A 78 -10.11 17.98 -6.27
CA LEU A 78 -9.93 16.54 -6.39
C LEU A 78 -11.07 15.81 -5.67
N ALA A 79 -11.76 14.90 -6.35
CA ALA A 79 -12.53 13.87 -5.66
C ALA A 79 -11.54 12.90 -5.00
N SER A 80 -11.22 13.11 -3.73
CA SER A 80 -10.24 12.30 -2.99
C SER A 80 -10.93 11.31 -2.05
N ILE A 81 -10.63 10.02 -2.20
CA ILE A 81 -10.84 9.03 -1.13
C ILE A 81 -9.69 9.20 -0.14
N ARG A 82 -9.97 9.73 1.06
CA ARG A 82 -8.98 9.85 2.14
C ARG A 82 -9.23 8.78 3.18
N THR A 83 -8.46 7.71 3.10
CA THR A 83 -8.42 6.62 4.09
C THR A 83 -7.15 6.77 4.93
N SER A 84 -7.29 6.74 6.25
CA SER A 84 -6.15 6.76 7.18
C SER A 84 -5.42 5.41 7.13
N GLY A 85 -4.34 5.35 6.35
CA GLY A 85 -3.47 4.17 6.25
C GLY A 85 -4.03 3.10 5.33
N ILE A 86 -3.58 3.12 4.07
CA ILE A 86 -3.96 2.08 3.14
C ILE A 86 -2.91 0.98 3.18
N LEU A 87 -3.23 -0.06 3.94
CA LEU A 87 -2.57 -1.35 3.78
C LEU A 87 -2.98 -1.91 2.42
N GLY A 88 -2.02 -2.42 1.65
CA GLY A 88 -2.32 -3.33 0.54
C GLY A 88 -2.77 -4.68 1.09
N ASP A 89 -2.51 -5.75 0.34
CA ASP A 89 -2.75 -7.10 0.85
C ASP A 89 -1.76 -7.45 1.97
N THR A 90 -2.27 -8.06 3.05
CA THR A 90 -1.41 -8.68 4.07
C THR A 90 -0.64 -9.87 3.48
N GLY A 91 0.48 -10.25 4.08
CA GLY A 91 1.24 -11.41 3.66
C GLY A 91 2.37 -11.15 2.66
N SER A 92 2.62 -9.90 2.27
CA SER A 92 3.71 -9.55 1.35
C SER A 92 4.42 -8.26 1.73
N PHE A 93 5.69 -8.19 1.35
CA PHE A 93 6.45 -6.94 1.22
C PHE A 93 6.31 -6.43 -0.22
N PHE A 94 6.85 -5.25 -0.49
CA PHE A 94 7.09 -4.76 -1.84
C PHE A 94 8.57 -4.42 -1.99
N ALA A 95 9.26 -5.12 -2.88
CA ALA A 95 10.68 -4.92 -3.14
C ALA A 95 10.88 -4.31 -4.54
N VAL A 96 11.59 -3.19 -4.59
CA VAL A 96 12.03 -2.53 -5.83
C VAL A 96 13.53 -2.72 -5.96
N PHE A 97 13.96 -3.35 -7.04
CA PHE A 97 15.36 -3.60 -7.32
C PHE A 97 15.87 -2.61 -8.35
N VAL A 98 16.97 -1.96 -8.00
CA VAL A 98 17.65 -0.94 -8.79
C VAL A 98 19.03 -1.49 -9.12
N ASP A 99 19.35 -1.55 -10.41
CA ASP A 99 20.70 -1.81 -10.89
C ASP A 99 21.50 -0.56 -10.59
N VAL A 100 22.62 -0.68 -9.87
CA VAL A 100 23.49 0.47 -9.55
C VAL A 100 24.74 0.52 -10.42
N GLY A 101 24.88 -0.44 -11.33
CA GLY A 101 26.05 -0.63 -12.19
C GLY A 101 27.29 -0.99 -11.38
N ASP A 102 28.33 -1.45 -12.10
CA ASP A 102 29.68 -1.28 -11.59
C ASP A 102 30.00 0.22 -11.60
N ILE A 103 30.75 0.72 -10.61
CA ILE A 103 30.94 2.16 -10.35
C ILE A 103 31.47 2.96 -11.57
N ASP A 104 31.92 2.25 -12.60
CA ASP A 104 32.51 2.76 -13.84
C ASP A 104 31.64 2.61 -15.12
N TYR A 105 30.44 1.97 -15.12
CA TYR A 105 29.70 1.73 -16.38
C TYR A 105 28.15 1.57 -16.24
N TYR A 106 27.39 2.57 -16.71
CA TYR A 106 25.96 2.55 -17.15
C TYR A 106 24.83 2.49 -16.06
N PRO A 107 23.57 2.91 -16.40
CA PRO A 107 22.74 3.76 -15.54
C PRO A 107 21.91 3.05 -14.46
N ARG A 108 21.60 3.80 -13.40
CA ARG A 108 20.65 3.39 -12.35
C ARG A 108 19.24 3.24 -12.91
N HIS A 109 18.74 2.02 -13.03
CA HIS A 109 17.37 1.77 -13.47
C HIS A 109 16.71 0.70 -12.61
N VAL A 110 15.38 0.83 -12.44
CA VAL A 110 14.58 -0.22 -11.84
C VAL A 110 14.49 -1.36 -12.85
N PHE A 111 14.99 -2.53 -12.50
CA PHE A 111 14.96 -3.71 -13.38
C PHE A 111 13.96 -4.77 -12.90
N CYS A 112 13.55 -4.73 -11.62
CA CYS A 112 12.65 -5.73 -11.06
C CYS A 112 11.79 -5.15 -9.93
N MET A 113 10.55 -5.62 -9.82
CA MET A 113 9.66 -5.35 -8.70
C MET A 113 8.98 -6.64 -8.28
N LEU A 114 9.03 -6.99 -7.00
CA LEU A 114 8.54 -8.27 -6.48
C LEU A 114 7.75 -8.08 -5.18
N TYR A 115 6.91 -9.07 -4.86
CA TYR A 115 6.09 -9.10 -3.65
C TYR A 115 6.42 -10.31 -2.77
N PRO A 116 7.61 -10.37 -2.17
CA PRO A 116 8.02 -11.54 -1.40
C PRO A 116 7.15 -11.67 -0.14
N SER A 117 6.81 -12.90 0.24
CA SER A 117 6.02 -13.17 1.46
C SER A 117 6.84 -13.12 2.76
N SER A 118 8.16 -13.20 2.61
CA SER A 118 9.18 -13.18 3.67
C SER A 118 10.53 -12.81 3.06
N ILE A 119 11.44 -12.28 3.88
CA ILE A 119 12.82 -11.99 3.48
C ILE A 119 13.74 -13.04 4.10
N ASP A 120 14.11 -14.03 3.29
CA ASP A 120 15.12 -15.04 3.60
C ASP A 120 15.79 -15.47 2.29
N TRP A 121 16.76 -14.66 1.87
CA TRP A 121 17.42 -14.69 0.58
C TRP A 121 18.86 -15.18 0.74
N THR A 122 19.23 -16.14 -0.09
CA THR A 122 20.59 -16.69 -0.19
C THR A 122 20.90 -16.79 -1.67
N ASP A 123 22.02 -16.22 -2.11
CA ASP A 123 22.43 -16.14 -3.51
C ASP A 123 21.28 -15.66 -4.42
N TYR A 124 20.49 -14.69 -3.91
CA TYR A 124 19.26 -14.27 -4.55
C TYR A 124 19.54 -13.42 -5.78
N ALA A 125 19.04 -13.88 -6.93
CA ALA A 125 19.20 -13.22 -8.22
C ALA A 125 17.84 -12.65 -8.70
N PRO A 126 17.40 -11.48 -8.19
CA PRO A 126 16.13 -10.88 -8.59
C PRO A 126 16.08 -10.72 -10.11
N CYS A 127 15.04 -11.24 -10.76
CA CYS A 127 14.88 -11.18 -12.22
C CYS A 127 16.10 -11.64 -13.06
N GLY A 128 16.99 -12.46 -12.48
CA GLY A 128 18.19 -12.97 -13.14
C GLY A 128 19.49 -12.20 -12.86
N GLU A 129 19.43 -11.04 -12.20
CA GLU A 129 20.61 -10.23 -11.88
C GLU A 129 21.27 -10.67 -10.57
N GLN A 130 22.53 -11.09 -10.63
CA GLN A 130 23.24 -11.62 -9.47
C GLN A 130 23.95 -10.55 -8.64
N TYR A 131 24.39 -9.47 -9.28
CA TYR A 131 25.36 -8.53 -8.70
C TYR A 131 24.93 -7.09 -8.94
N HIS A 132 25.56 -6.17 -8.20
CA HIS A 132 25.46 -4.73 -8.40
C HIS A 132 24.03 -4.18 -8.36
N TRP A 133 23.25 -4.61 -7.37
CA TRP A 133 21.88 -4.14 -7.20
C TRP A 133 21.60 -3.66 -5.78
N VAL A 134 20.61 -2.78 -5.67
CA VAL A 134 20.01 -2.35 -4.41
C VAL A 134 18.55 -2.79 -4.39
N ALA A 135 18.11 -3.40 -3.29
CA ALA A 135 16.73 -3.70 -2.98
C ALA A 135 16.17 -2.67 -1.98
N ASN A 136 15.18 -1.91 -2.43
CA ASN A 136 14.36 -1.06 -1.57
C ASN A 136 13.08 -1.83 -1.20
N ILE A 137 12.94 -2.22 0.06
CA ILE A 137 11.89 -3.13 0.51
C ILE A 137 10.97 -2.40 1.48
N TYR A 138 9.69 -2.33 1.13
CA TYR A 138 8.66 -1.62 1.87
C TYR A 138 7.59 -2.57 2.40
N ALA A 139 7.18 -2.36 3.64
CA ALA A 139 5.99 -2.99 4.23
C ALA A 139 5.43 -2.12 5.36
N TYR A 140 4.30 -2.56 5.90
CA TYR A 140 3.85 -2.25 7.23
C TYR A 140 4.00 -3.52 8.08
N PHE A 141 4.50 -3.35 9.29
CA PHE A 141 4.63 -4.37 10.32
C PHE A 141 3.48 -4.27 11.33
N TYR A 142 2.80 -5.37 11.62
CA TYR A 142 1.75 -5.43 12.63
C TYR A 142 2.30 -5.86 14.00
N ALA A 143 2.15 -5.01 15.00
CA ALA A 143 2.38 -5.37 16.39
C ALA A 143 1.06 -5.90 17.02
N PRO A 144 0.90 -7.21 17.27
CA PRO A 144 -0.34 -7.74 17.83
C PRO A 144 -0.57 -7.39 19.31
N THR A 145 0.50 -7.19 20.09
CA THR A 145 0.46 -6.93 21.53
C THR A 145 1.36 -5.76 21.92
N ASN A 146 1.11 -5.15 23.08
CA ASN A 146 2.02 -4.17 23.65
C ASN A 146 3.34 -4.85 24.08
N GLY A 147 4.46 -4.16 23.88
CA GLY A 147 5.73 -4.52 24.49
C GLY A 147 6.93 -4.32 23.58
N THR A 148 8.07 -4.85 24.03
CA THR A 148 9.33 -4.80 23.28
C THR A 148 9.37 -5.90 22.24
N TYR A 149 9.55 -5.50 20.98
CA TYR A 149 9.81 -6.36 19.84
C TYR A 149 11.29 -6.27 19.51
N ASP A 150 11.92 -7.41 19.27
CA ASP A 150 13.29 -7.47 18.77
C ASP A 150 13.25 -7.80 17.27
N PHE A 151 14.11 -7.14 16.51
CA PHE A 151 14.33 -7.41 15.09
C PHE A 151 15.78 -7.82 14.89
N GLU A 152 15.98 -8.71 13.93
CA GLU A 152 17.29 -9.22 13.52
C GLU A 152 17.36 -9.15 12.00
N ILE A 153 18.40 -8.51 11.48
CA ILE A 153 18.75 -8.58 10.07
C ILE A 153 20.09 -9.27 9.91
N THR A 154 20.18 -10.22 8.99
CA THR A 154 21.46 -10.79 8.54
C THR A 154 21.66 -10.38 7.09
N SER A 155 22.78 -9.76 6.74
CA SER A 155 23.05 -9.33 5.37
C SER A 155 24.48 -9.60 4.91
N ASP A 156 24.62 -9.80 3.60
CA ASP A 156 25.86 -9.87 2.81
C ASP A 156 25.50 -9.32 1.41
N ASP A 157 25.90 -8.12 0.98
CA ASP A 157 26.65 -7.08 1.70
C ASP A 157 25.75 -6.29 2.71
N GLY A 158 25.80 -4.96 2.72
CA GLY A 158 25.14 -4.10 3.70
C GLY A 158 23.62 -4.07 3.58
N ALA A 159 22.98 -3.78 4.72
CA ALA A 159 21.55 -3.56 4.81
C ALA A 159 21.19 -2.71 6.01
N VAL A 160 20.17 -1.86 5.86
CA VAL A 160 19.64 -1.02 6.95
C VAL A 160 18.15 -1.21 7.11
N LEU A 161 17.73 -1.51 8.34
CA LEU A 161 16.33 -1.63 8.74
C LEU A 161 15.85 -0.37 9.47
N PHE A 162 14.71 0.15 9.03
CA PHE A 162 13.95 1.21 9.67
C PHE A 162 12.58 0.68 10.10
N ILE A 163 12.18 1.02 11.33
CA ILE A 163 10.85 0.73 11.87
C ILE A 163 10.25 2.06 12.33
N ASN A 164 9.04 2.35 11.86
CA ASN A 164 8.35 3.60 12.11
C ASN A 164 9.15 4.86 11.69
N GLY A 165 9.92 4.74 10.60
CA GLY A 165 10.77 5.82 10.09
C GLY A 165 12.06 6.05 10.88
N GLU A 166 12.29 5.30 11.96
CA GLU A 166 13.51 5.39 12.76
C GLU A 166 14.48 4.27 12.41
N PHE A 167 15.77 4.58 12.35
CA PHE A 167 16.83 3.57 12.26
C PHE A 167 16.65 2.52 13.37
N CYS A 168 16.81 1.26 13.00
CA CYS A 168 16.70 0.14 13.92
C CYS A 168 18.04 -0.60 13.98
N ALA A 169 18.46 -1.24 12.89
CA ALA A 169 19.64 -2.08 12.84
C ALA A 169 20.28 -2.04 11.45
N GLY A 170 21.58 -2.33 11.39
CA GLY A 170 22.31 -2.46 10.13
C GLY A 170 23.44 -1.46 9.95
N ASP A 171 24.11 -1.59 8.82
CA ASP A 171 25.08 -0.65 8.30
C ASP A 171 24.97 -0.59 6.76
N TRP A 172 25.83 0.21 6.13
CA TRP A 172 25.87 0.38 4.68
C TRP A 172 27.29 0.17 4.17
N GLU A 173 27.92 -0.93 4.61
CA GLU A 173 29.30 -1.28 4.28
C GLU A 173 29.40 -2.62 3.55
N HIS A 174 30.52 -2.82 2.84
CA HIS A 174 30.83 -4.13 2.24
C HIS A 174 31.32 -5.08 3.31
N HIS A 175 30.66 -6.23 3.43
CA HIS A 175 31.02 -7.25 4.41
C HIS A 175 30.39 -8.59 4.04
N GLY A 176 31.01 -9.69 4.46
CA GLY A 176 30.36 -10.99 4.43
C GLY A 176 29.15 -11.06 5.39
N ALA A 177 28.42 -12.18 5.37
CA ALA A 177 27.22 -12.40 6.18
C ALA A 177 27.36 -11.98 7.66
N THR A 178 26.76 -10.84 8.00
CA THR A 178 26.81 -10.20 9.33
C THR A 178 25.41 -9.99 9.87
N THR A 179 25.22 -10.13 11.19
CA THR A 179 23.91 -10.00 11.83
C THR A 179 23.85 -8.79 12.75
N PHE A 180 22.80 -7.98 12.58
CA PHE A 180 22.50 -6.81 13.39
C PHE A 180 21.15 -7.01 14.09
N THR A 181 21.01 -6.46 15.29
CA THR A 181 19.76 -6.55 16.06
C THR A 181 19.35 -5.19 16.63
N CYS A 182 18.05 -5.02 16.86
CA CYS A 182 17.50 -3.85 17.52
C CYS A 182 16.22 -4.20 18.27
N SER A 183 15.83 -3.35 19.20
CA SER A 183 14.58 -3.49 19.95
C SER A 183 13.74 -2.22 19.81
N LYS A 184 12.43 -2.38 19.62
CA LYS A 184 11.45 -1.28 19.60
C LYS A 184 10.33 -1.58 20.58
N ASN A 185 9.98 -0.62 21.42
CA ASN A 185 8.79 -0.71 22.26
C ASN A 185 7.59 -0.20 21.45
N LEU A 186 6.63 -1.09 21.19
CA LEU A 186 5.51 -0.82 20.30
C LEU A 186 4.17 -1.03 21.01
N THR A 187 3.21 -0.18 20.65
CA THR A 187 1.80 -0.37 21.04
C THR A 187 1.17 -1.43 20.14
N GLY A 188 0.50 -2.41 20.75
CA GLY A 188 -0.23 -3.47 20.09
C GLY A 188 -1.49 -2.99 19.38
N GLY A 189 -1.97 -3.80 18.43
CA GLY A 189 -3.11 -3.47 17.59
C GLY A 189 -2.80 -2.40 16.53
N ARG A 190 -1.52 -2.15 16.23
CA ARG A 190 -1.10 -1.09 15.29
C ARG A 190 -0.15 -1.60 14.22
N TRP A 191 -0.23 -0.94 13.07
CA TRP A 191 0.69 -1.11 11.95
C TRP A 191 1.75 -0.01 11.98
N TYR A 192 3.00 -0.39 11.77
CA TYR A 192 4.15 0.50 11.74
C TYR A 192 4.83 0.41 10.37
N PRO A 193 5.20 1.53 9.73
CA PRO A 193 6.02 1.49 8.53
C PRO A 193 7.30 0.68 8.76
N LEU A 194 7.63 -0.20 7.83
CA LEU A 194 8.86 -0.96 7.78
C LEU A 194 9.54 -0.67 6.45
N TYR A 195 10.79 -0.22 6.52
CA TYR A 195 11.64 -0.04 5.35
C TYR A 195 12.94 -0.77 5.58
N LEU A 196 13.33 -1.61 4.63
CA LEU A 196 14.59 -2.33 4.62
C LEU A 196 15.27 -2.03 3.31
N GLU A 197 16.49 -1.51 3.39
CA GLU A 197 17.36 -1.33 2.24
C GLU A 197 18.48 -2.37 2.31
N HIS A 198 18.84 -2.95 1.18
CA HIS A 198 19.94 -3.90 1.07
C HIS A 198 20.64 -3.71 -0.27
N PHE A 199 21.96 -3.81 -0.29
CA PHE A 199 22.69 -3.87 -1.55
C PHE A 199 23.49 -5.15 -1.65
N GLN A 200 23.65 -5.62 -2.89
CA GLN A 200 24.55 -6.71 -3.23
C GLN A 200 25.61 -6.20 -4.20
N GLY A 201 26.87 -6.26 -3.78
CA GLY A 201 28.02 -5.95 -4.61
C GLY A 201 28.35 -7.12 -5.53
N ARG A 202 29.14 -8.07 -5.05
CA ARG A 202 29.64 -9.23 -5.81
C ARG A 202 29.70 -10.46 -4.91
N TYR A 203 29.82 -11.63 -5.53
CA TYR A 203 29.99 -12.92 -4.85
C TYR A 203 28.74 -13.36 -4.05
N GLU A 204 28.92 -13.98 -2.88
CA GLU A 204 27.83 -14.48 -2.05
C GLU A 204 26.85 -13.38 -1.69
N GLN A 205 25.56 -13.74 -1.58
CA GLN A 205 24.51 -12.81 -1.16
C GLN A 205 23.73 -13.40 0.01
N ARG A 206 23.40 -12.53 0.97
CA ARG A 206 22.51 -12.87 2.07
C ARG A 206 21.61 -11.70 2.42
N LEU A 207 20.32 -11.98 2.62
CA LEU A 207 19.44 -11.09 3.36
C LEU A 207 18.39 -11.89 4.12
N ARG A 208 18.31 -11.72 5.44
CA ARG A 208 17.27 -12.35 6.27
C ARG A 208 16.71 -11.36 7.26
N LEU A 209 15.39 -11.28 7.33
CA LEU A 209 14.67 -10.48 8.33
C LEU A 209 13.91 -11.39 9.29
N ARG A 210 14.29 -11.32 10.57
CA ARG A 210 13.65 -12.04 11.67
C ARG A 210 13.16 -11.07 12.71
N TRP A 211 12.21 -11.55 13.51
CA TRP A 211 11.65 -10.81 14.62
C TRP A 211 11.34 -11.74 15.78
N ARG A 212 11.23 -11.15 16.97
CA ARG A 212 10.78 -11.79 18.19
C ARG A 212 9.77 -10.87 18.87
N ARG A 213 8.58 -11.40 19.09
CA ARG A 213 7.49 -10.75 19.84
C ARG A 213 7.83 -10.67 21.34
N PRO A 214 7.16 -9.80 22.11
CA PRO A 214 7.23 -9.84 23.57
C PRO A 214 6.97 -11.26 24.10
N GLY A 215 7.96 -11.86 24.77
CA GLY A 215 7.89 -13.22 25.32
C GLY A 215 7.89 -14.36 24.28
N GLY A 216 8.10 -14.06 23.00
CA GLY A 216 8.12 -15.03 21.91
C GLY A 216 9.51 -15.58 21.61
N THR A 217 9.59 -16.38 20.54
CA THR A 217 10.86 -16.87 19.96
C THR A 217 11.14 -16.18 18.64
N TRP A 218 12.40 -16.24 18.20
CA TRP A 218 12.80 -15.71 16.90
C TRP A 218 12.15 -16.48 15.75
N SER A 219 11.56 -15.76 14.81
CA SER A 219 10.94 -16.32 13.61
C SER A 219 11.19 -15.40 12.40
N LEU A 220 11.05 -15.92 11.18
CA LEU A 220 11.02 -15.06 9.99
C LEU A 220 9.85 -14.08 10.08
N LEU A 221 10.10 -12.83 9.71
CA LEU A 221 9.03 -11.85 9.60
C LEU A 221 8.31 -12.02 8.26
N GLY A 222 7.00 -12.20 8.30
CA GLY A 222 6.17 -12.44 7.12
C GLY A 222 4.72 -12.78 7.47
N GLY A 223 3.95 -13.22 6.47
CA GLY A 223 2.55 -13.63 6.63
C GLY A 223 1.66 -12.49 7.16
N ASN A 224 0.71 -12.82 8.05
CA ASN A 224 -0.27 -11.84 8.56
C ASN A 224 0.32 -10.70 9.39
N TYR A 225 1.63 -10.71 9.67
CA TYR A 225 2.31 -9.63 10.40
C TYR A 225 2.92 -8.58 9.49
N VAL A 226 2.82 -8.76 8.18
CA VAL A 226 3.27 -7.78 7.19
C VAL A 226 2.15 -7.47 6.21
N ALA A 227 2.17 -6.25 5.69
CA ALA A 227 1.32 -5.85 4.58
C ALA A 227 2.14 -4.91 3.69
N ARG A 228 2.07 -5.10 2.37
CA ARG A 228 2.70 -4.16 1.45
C ARG A 228 1.97 -2.81 1.52
N PRO A 229 2.64 -1.67 1.29
CA PRO A 229 1.93 -0.41 1.12
C PRO A 229 0.95 -0.53 -0.05
N ALA A 230 -0.23 0.08 0.08
CA ALA A 230 -1.14 0.12 -1.04
C ALA A 230 -0.70 1.15 -2.07
N PHE A 231 -0.56 0.70 -3.31
CA PHE A 231 -0.40 1.57 -4.46
C PHE A 231 -1.79 1.78 -5.08
N TRP A 232 -2.55 2.77 -4.60
CA TRP A 232 -3.72 3.26 -5.34
C TRP A 232 -3.24 4.28 -6.36
N GLY A 233 -3.28 3.95 -7.65
CA GLY A 233 -3.08 4.93 -8.73
C GLY A 233 -2.06 4.61 -9.82
N PHE A 234 -1.37 3.47 -9.80
CA PHE A 234 -0.61 2.99 -10.97
C PHE A 234 -1.06 1.59 -11.35
N GLY A 235 -2.08 1.52 -12.19
CA GLY A 235 -2.27 0.35 -13.05
C GLY A 235 -1.14 0.34 -14.09
N ILE A 236 0.01 -0.24 -13.75
CA ILE A 236 0.90 -0.78 -14.78
C ILE A 236 0.37 -2.17 -15.12
N SER A 237 -0.68 -2.21 -15.95
CA SER A 237 -0.87 -3.34 -16.85
C SER A 237 -0.20 -2.93 -18.16
N GLY A 238 1.12 -3.06 -18.18
CA GLY A 238 1.98 -2.66 -19.28
C GLY A 238 3.44 -2.85 -18.89
N THR A 239 4.26 -3.33 -19.83
CA THR A 239 5.71 -3.40 -19.70
C THR A 239 6.24 -2.03 -19.31
N VAL A 240 6.94 -1.96 -18.17
CA VAL A 240 7.67 -0.76 -17.77
C VAL A 240 8.79 -0.57 -18.79
N VAL A 241 8.63 0.41 -19.68
CA VAL A 241 9.75 0.98 -20.43
C VAL A 241 10.38 2.02 -19.50
N PRO A 242 11.68 1.93 -19.18
CA PRO A 242 12.29 2.86 -18.24
C PRO A 242 12.37 4.25 -18.88
N GLU A 243 11.48 5.15 -18.49
CA GLU A 243 11.67 6.58 -18.70
C GLU A 243 12.34 7.19 -17.47
N TYR A 244 13.48 7.84 -17.75
CA TYR A 244 14.39 8.50 -16.84
C TYR A 244 13.72 9.27 -15.68
N PHE A 245 13.83 8.75 -14.47
CA PHE A 245 13.73 9.58 -13.27
C PHE A 245 15.07 10.31 -13.09
N LYS A 246 15.14 11.56 -13.53
CA LYS A 246 16.21 12.48 -13.12
C LYS A 246 15.99 12.83 -11.65
N SER A 247 16.75 12.21 -10.74
CA SER A 247 16.86 12.69 -9.37
C SER A 247 17.55 14.06 -9.38
N TRP A 248 17.07 14.96 -8.52
CA TRP A 248 17.64 16.29 -8.31
C TRP A 248 19.16 16.23 -8.09
N THR A 249 19.87 17.07 -8.83
CA THR A 249 21.33 17.18 -8.86
C THR A 249 21.92 17.74 -7.56
N ASP A 250 23.09 17.18 -7.22
CA ASP A 250 24.28 17.81 -6.65
C ASP A 250 24.14 18.99 -5.69
N SER A 251 24.61 18.79 -4.46
CA SER A 251 25.31 19.82 -3.69
C SER A 251 26.26 19.19 -2.68
N TYR A 252 27.56 19.31 -2.97
CA TYR A 252 28.70 19.30 -2.05
C TYR A 252 29.18 17.97 -1.43
N CYS A 253 30.24 17.41 -2.02
CA CYS A 253 31.35 16.83 -1.25
C CYS A 253 32.64 17.56 -1.67
N PRO A 254 33.14 18.54 -0.90
CA PRO A 254 34.45 19.12 -1.17
C PRO A 254 35.52 18.31 -0.42
N ALA A 255 36.40 17.68 -1.19
CA ALA A 255 37.74 17.23 -0.82
C ALA A 255 37.90 16.24 0.36
N CYS A 256 38.22 14.98 0.03
CA CYS A 256 39.50 14.31 0.32
C CYS A 256 39.38 12.82 -0.05
#